data_AF-A0A1G3V585-F1
#
_entry.id   AF-A0A1G3V585-F1
#
_cell.length_a   1.000
_cell.length_b   1.000
_cell.length_c   1.000
_cell.angle_alpha   90.00
_cell.angle_beta   90.00
_cell.angle_gamma   90.00
#
_symmetry.space_group_name_H-M   'P 1'
#
loop_
_entity.id
_entity.type
_entity.pdbx_description
1 polymer ?
#
loop_
_entity_poly.entity_id
_entity_poly.type
_entity_poly.pdbx_seq_one_letter_code
_entity_poly.pdbx_strand_id
1 'polypeptide(L)'
;MTQDCRRLKFVSAFFFFPMRSFLARLGIRYDISGIANAYYQDDFDRIPAAEKAVVLPHCLIGEECKARFSKDEGILCVKCKNCRCGEIRTLCEEAGWQFYISPSTNFTKRLVQRKKIRAAVGGACDFEIAKGIRSTPITLKGVRLKRRKVIPQVIVTARYDCLQNDIDWELLKRIILEGAGGAMERGGGRCAEP
;
A
#
# COMPACT_ATOMS: atom_id res chain seq x y z
N MET A 1 13.79 2.10 -17.12
CA MET A 1 14.60 1.21 -16.23
C MET A 1 14.32 -0.25 -16.60
N THR A 2 15.35 -1.07 -16.77
CA THR A 2 15.19 -2.52 -17.05
C THR A 2 14.73 -3.28 -15.79
N GLN A 3 14.01 -4.39 -15.96
CA GLN A 3 13.48 -5.21 -14.86
C GLN A 3 14.60 -5.73 -13.93
N ASP A 4 15.79 -6.00 -14.48
CA ASP A 4 16.96 -6.46 -13.71
C ASP A 4 17.49 -5.40 -12.74
N CYS A 5 17.48 -4.12 -13.15
CA CYS A 5 17.86 -3.02 -12.27
C CYS A 5 16.88 -2.87 -11.10
N ARG A 6 15.57 -3.02 -11.35
CA ARG A 6 14.54 -3.02 -10.30
C ARG A 6 14.74 -4.18 -9.34
N ARG A 7 15.02 -5.38 -9.86
CA ARG A 7 15.27 -6.58 -9.06
C ARG A 7 16.49 -6.41 -8.15
N LEU A 8 17.60 -5.89 -8.68
CA LEU A 8 18.81 -5.65 -7.89
C LEU A 8 18.53 -4.64 -6.77
N LYS A 9 17.92 -3.49 -7.10
CA LYS A 9 17.53 -2.47 -6.10
C LYS A 9 16.64 -3.05 -5.01
N PHE A 10 15.66 -3.87 -5.39
CA PHE A 10 14.76 -4.54 -4.45
C PHE A 10 15.53 -5.48 -3.50
N VAL A 11 16.31 -6.42 -4.06
CA VAL A 11 17.05 -7.39 -3.24
C VAL A 11 18.02 -6.68 -2.29
N SER A 12 18.75 -5.68 -2.78
CA SER A 12 19.67 -4.87 -1.97
C SER A 12 18.92 -4.14 -0.85
N ALA A 13 17.82 -3.45 -1.15
CA ALA A 13 17.06 -2.69 -0.15
C ALA A 13 16.56 -3.57 1.01
N PHE A 14 16.01 -4.74 0.71
CA PHE A 14 15.53 -5.67 1.73
C PHE A 14 16.67 -6.40 2.47
N PHE A 15 17.79 -6.70 1.79
CA PHE A 15 18.98 -7.28 2.42
C PHE A 15 19.60 -6.33 3.44
N PHE A 16 19.68 -5.04 3.11
CA PHE A 16 20.24 -4.01 3.98
C PHE A 16 19.25 -3.43 5.00
N PHE A 17 18.00 -3.91 5.03
CA PHE A 17 16.97 -3.44 5.96
C PHE A 17 17.34 -3.56 7.45
N PRO A 18 17.93 -4.67 7.95
CA PRO A 18 18.36 -4.78 9.34
C PRO A 18 19.39 -3.71 9.74
N MET A 19 20.23 -3.29 8.78
CA MET A 19 21.27 -2.28 8.99
C MET A 19 20.80 -0.85 8.67
N ARG A 20 19.50 -0.63 8.42
CA ARG A 20 18.98 0.70 8.04
C ARG A 20 19.32 1.81 9.03
N SER A 21 19.34 1.53 10.33
CA SER A 21 19.66 2.53 11.36
C SER A 21 21.13 2.93 11.31
N PHE A 22 22.01 1.98 11.00
CA PHE A 22 23.43 2.24 10.80
C PHE A 22 23.66 3.02 9.50
N LEU A 23 23.06 2.59 8.38
CA LEU A 23 23.14 3.28 7.11
C LEU A 23 22.61 4.73 7.19
N ALA A 24 21.50 4.95 7.91
CA ALA A 24 20.96 6.28 8.11
C ALA A 24 21.90 7.19 8.93
N ARG A 25 22.68 6.64 9.86
CA ARG A 25 23.73 7.38 10.58
C ARG A 25 24.90 7.76 9.67
N LEU A 26 25.17 6.95 8.64
CA LEU A 26 26.13 7.25 7.57
C LEU A 26 25.55 8.17 6.49
N GLY A 27 24.35 8.71 6.67
CA GLY A 27 23.67 9.57 5.69
C GLY A 27 22.97 8.83 4.55
N ILE A 28 23.03 7.50 4.51
CA ILE A 28 22.41 6.68 3.47
C ILE A 28 20.95 6.39 3.86
N ARG A 29 20.01 7.05 3.17
CA ARG A 29 18.57 6.78 3.28
C ARG A 29 18.05 6.25 1.95
N TYR A 30 17.30 5.16 1.99
CA TYR A 30 16.63 4.62 0.81
C TYR A 30 15.13 4.53 1.05
N ASP A 31 14.38 4.91 0.03
CA ASP A 31 12.92 4.76 0.01
C ASP A 31 12.55 3.31 -0.32
N ILE A 32 12.43 2.49 0.73
CA ILE A 32 12.09 1.08 0.58
C ILE A 32 10.69 0.88 -0.02
N SER A 33 9.76 1.80 0.25
CA SER A 33 8.38 1.74 -0.25
C SER A 33 8.36 2.05 -1.75
N GLY A 34 9.03 3.13 -2.17
CA GLY A 34 9.19 3.46 -3.58
C GLY A 34 9.91 2.36 -4.37
N ILE A 35 10.99 1.79 -3.82
CA ILE A 35 11.70 0.66 -4.44
C ILE A 35 10.78 -0.57 -4.58
N ALA A 36 10.01 -0.92 -3.54
CA ALA A 36 9.08 -2.04 -3.58
C ALA A 36 7.95 -1.80 -4.57
N ASN A 37 7.34 -0.61 -4.55
CA ASN A 37 6.27 -0.23 -5.48
C ASN A 37 6.75 -0.31 -6.94
N ALA A 38 7.92 0.26 -7.23
CA ALA A 38 8.53 0.24 -8.57
C ALA A 38 8.90 -1.18 -9.02
N TYR A 39 9.25 -2.07 -8.10
CA TYR A 39 9.51 -3.47 -8.42
C TYR A 39 8.22 -4.24 -8.74
N TYR A 40 7.14 -4.00 -7.99
CA TYR A 40 5.89 -4.74 -8.11
C TYR A 40 4.85 -4.16 -9.07
N GLN A 41 5.06 -2.94 -9.61
CA GLN A 41 4.05 -2.25 -10.43
C GLN A 41 3.52 -3.10 -11.60
N ASP A 42 4.40 -3.76 -12.35
CA ASP A 42 4.00 -4.50 -13.56
C ASP A 42 3.22 -5.77 -13.16
N ASP A 43 3.64 -6.44 -12.07
CA ASP A 43 2.93 -7.60 -11.52
C ASP A 43 1.57 -7.20 -10.92
N PHE A 44 1.48 -6.02 -10.32
CA PHE A 44 0.24 -5.48 -9.78
C PHE A 44 -0.76 -5.24 -10.91
N ASP A 45 -0.32 -4.60 -11.99
CA ASP A 45 -1.18 -4.20 -13.11
C ASP A 45 -1.77 -5.40 -13.85
N ARG A 46 -1.01 -6.50 -13.95
CA ARG A 46 -1.46 -7.78 -14.55
C ARG A 46 -2.57 -8.51 -13.78
N ILE A 47 -2.82 -8.16 -12.51
CA ILE A 47 -3.89 -8.80 -11.73
C ILE A 47 -5.27 -8.30 -12.21
N PRO A 48 -6.27 -9.18 -12.38
CA PRO A 48 -7.63 -8.75 -12.72
C PRO A 48 -8.21 -7.79 -11.69
N ALA A 49 -8.98 -6.80 -12.13
CA ALA A 49 -9.61 -5.78 -11.28
C ALA A 49 -10.38 -6.38 -10.09
N ALA A 50 -11.18 -7.42 -10.33
CA ALA A 50 -11.98 -8.10 -9.31
C ALA A 50 -11.12 -8.76 -8.19
N GLU A 51 -9.83 -8.99 -8.42
CA GLU A 51 -8.88 -9.54 -7.45
C GLU A 51 -7.95 -8.48 -6.85
N LYS A 52 -8.11 -7.21 -7.26
CA LYS A 52 -7.46 -6.03 -6.67
C LYS A 52 -8.33 -5.47 -5.55
N ALA A 53 -7.67 -4.91 -4.54
CA ALA A 53 -8.35 -4.20 -3.48
C ALA A 53 -7.63 -2.91 -3.10
N VAL A 54 -8.41 -1.87 -2.79
CA VAL A 54 -7.93 -0.79 -1.94
C VAL A 54 -8.19 -1.17 -0.48
N VAL A 55 -7.16 -1.11 0.36
CA VAL A 55 -7.27 -1.34 1.80
C VAL A 55 -6.73 -0.14 2.55
N LEU A 56 -7.62 0.74 3.00
CA LEU A 56 -7.25 1.94 3.75
C LEU A 56 -7.13 1.64 5.26
N PRO A 57 -6.20 2.27 5.98
CA PRO A 57 -6.16 2.19 7.44
C PRO A 57 -7.24 3.06 8.07
N HIS A 58 -7.67 2.69 9.28
CA HIS A 58 -8.68 3.43 10.04
C HIS A 58 -8.30 4.87 10.39
N CYS A 59 -7.01 5.22 10.40
CA CYS A 59 -6.54 6.58 10.68
C CYS A 59 -6.85 7.61 9.58
N LEU A 60 -7.34 7.17 8.41
CA LEU A 60 -7.82 8.05 7.33
C LEU A 60 -9.32 8.35 7.42
N ILE A 61 -9.99 7.81 8.44
CA ILE A 61 -11.40 8.08 8.68
C ILE A 61 -11.51 9.40 9.46
N GLY A 62 -12.40 10.28 9.01
CA GLY A 62 -12.67 11.53 9.72
C GLY A 62 -13.41 11.32 11.04
N GLU A 63 -13.24 12.24 11.98
CA GLU A 63 -13.80 12.14 13.34
C GLU A 63 -15.31 11.96 13.37
N GLU A 64 -16.04 12.68 12.51
CA GLU A 64 -17.50 12.59 12.41
C GLU A 64 -17.98 11.46 11.48
N CYS A 65 -17.13 10.52 11.11
CA CYS A 65 -17.50 9.48 10.15
C CYS A 65 -18.60 8.57 10.68
N LYS A 66 -19.63 8.36 9.87
CA LYS A 66 -20.79 7.50 10.18
C LYS A 66 -20.57 6.02 9.84
N ALA A 67 -19.32 5.60 9.66
CA ALA A 67 -18.99 4.22 9.29
C ALA A 67 -19.31 3.24 10.43
N ARG A 68 -19.64 2.00 10.08
CA ARG A 68 -20.00 0.95 11.04
C ARG A 68 -18.96 -0.16 11.05
N PHE A 69 -18.76 -0.81 12.18
CA PHE A 69 -17.84 -1.94 12.25
C PHE A 69 -18.53 -3.27 11.87
N SER A 70 -17.83 -4.09 11.09
CA SER A 70 -18.17 -5.46 10.75
C SER A 70 -16.99 -6.39 11.06
N LYS A 71 -17.28 -7.52 11.70
CA LYS A 71 -16.28 -8.57 11.97
C LYS A 71 -15.72 -9.19 10.67
N ASP A 72 -16.49 -9.13 9.59
CA ASP A 72 -16.14 -9.77 8.33
C ASP A 72 -15.46 -8.84 7.33
N GLU A 73 -15.84 -7.57 7.31
CA GLU A 73 -15.39 -6.61 6.29
C GLU A 73 -14.60 -5.44 6.85
N GLY A 74 -14.55 -5.29 8.17
CA GLY A 74 -13.81 -4.21 8.83
C GLY A 74 -14.72 -3.00 8.98
N ILE A 75 -14.24 -1.82 8.64
CA ILE A 75 -15.03 -0.59 8.77
C ILE A 75 -15.81 -0.33 7.47
N LEU A 76 -17.14 -0.36 7.57
CA LEU A 76 -18.09 -0.21 6.48
C LEU A 76 -18.31 1.28 6.18
N CYS A 77 -17.66 1.77 5.12
CA CYS A 77 -17.84 3.14 4.65
C CYS A 77 -19.25 3.34 4.08
N VAL A 78 -20.05 4.23 4.66
CA VAL A 78 -21.39 4.57 4.13
C VAL A 78 -21.39 5.77 3.17
N LYS A 79 -20.22 6.10 2.60
CA LYS A 79 -20.00 7.28 1.74
C LYS A 79 -20.52 8.59 2.35
N CYS A 80 -20.33 8.76 3.66
CA CYS A 80 -20.86 9.89 4.43
C CYS A 80 -20.25 11.27 4.11
N LYS A 81 -19.23 11.33 3.24
CA LYS A 81 -18.50 12.55 2.83
C LYS A 81 -17.67 13.26 3.92
N ASN A 82 -17.64 12.74 5.15
CA ASN A 82 -16.80 13.28 6.24
C ASN A 82 -15.30 12.90 6.12
N CYS A 83 -14.92 12.16 5.09
CA CYS A 83 -13.54 11.87 4.72
C CYS A 83 -13.48 11.40 3.25
N ARG A 84 -12.27 11.34 2.68
CA ARG A 84 -12.04 10.97 1.28
C ARG A 84 -12.22 9.47 1.00
N CYS A 85 -12.35 8.63 2.03
CA CYS A 85 -12.60 7.20 1.87
C CYS A 85 -13.85 6.90 1.04
N GLY A 86 -14.92 7.71 1.15
CA GLY A 86 -16.16 7.51 0.40
C GLY A 86 -16.02 7.76 -1.11
N GLU A 87 -15.17 8.72 -1.48
CA GLU A 87 -14.79 9.00 -2.87
C GLU A 87 -14.05 7.80 -3.45
N ILE A 88 -13.01 7.33 -2.76
CA ILE A 88 -12.22 6.16 -3.18
C ILE A 88 -13.07 4.90 -3.27
N ARG A 89 -14.01 4.69 -2.34
CA ARG A 89 -14.96 3.57 -2.41
C ARG A 89 -15.75 3.60 -3.72
N THR A 90 -16.27 4.77 -4.10
CA THR A 90 -17.05 4.92 -5.34
C THR A 90 -16.18 4.62 -6.56
N LEU A 91 -14.96 5.15 -6.58
CA LEU A 91 -14.01 4.89 -7.66
C LEU A 91 -13.65 3.40 -7.79
N CYS A 92 -13.49 2.69 -6.66
CA CYS A 92 -13.25 1.25 -6.69
C CYS A 92 -14.44 0.47 -7.26
N GLU A 93 -15.66 0.84 -6.88
CA GLU A 93 -16.89 0.22 -7.39
C GLU A 93 -16.99 0.39 -8.92
N GLU A 94 -16.69 1.59 -9.43
CA GLU A 94 -16.66 1.89 -10.87
C GLU A 94 -15.56 1.13 -11.62
N ALA A 95 -14.37 1.00 -11.02
CA ALA A 95 -13.24 0.28 -11.60
C ALA A 95 -13.34 -1.25 -11.46
N GLY A 96 -14.35 -1.78 -10.75
CA GLY A 96 -14.50 -3.20 -10.45
C GLY A 96 -13.49 -3.75 -9.42
N TRP A 97 -12.90 -2.87 -8.60
CA TRP A 97 -11.98 -3.23 -7.51
C TRP A 97 -12.76 -3.45 -6.22
N GLN A 98 -12.19 -4.26 -5.34
CA GLN A 98 -12.70 -4.38 -3.97
C GLN A 98 -12.24 -3.18 -3.12
N PHE A 99 -13.04 -2.78 -2.13
CA PHE A 99 -12.70 -1.68 -1.22
C PHE A 99 -12.93 -2.09 0.23
N TYR A 100 -11.93 -1.84 1.08
CA TYR A 100 -12.02 -2.11 2.52
C TYR A 100 -11.32 -1.03 3.34
N ILE A 101 -11.83 -0.81 4.55
CA ILE A 101 -11.13 -0.04 5.57
C ILE A 101 -10.78 -0.97 6.72
N SER A 102 -9.50 -1.10 7.00
CA SER A 102 -8.98 -2.06 7.96
C SER A 102 -8.67 -1.40 9.31
N PRO A 103 -9.18 -1.95 10.43
CA PRO A 103 -8.86 -1.47 11.77
C PRO A 103 -7.45 -1.86 12.21
N SER A 104 -6.83 -2.89 11.61
CA SER A 104 -5.49 -3.33 12.00
C SER A 104 -4.82 -4.20 10.95
N THR A 105 -3.49 -4.27 10.99
CA THR A 105 -2.69 -5.13 10.13
C THR A 105 -3.08 -6.62 10.23
N ASN A 106 -3.41 -7.11 11.42
CA ASN A 106 -3.89 -8.49 11.60
C ASN A 106 -5.26 -8.73 10.97
N PHE A 107 -6.14 -7.73 11.01
CA PHE A 107 -7.40 -7.79 10.28
C PHE A 107 -7.15 -7.89 8.77
N THR A 108 -6.29 -7.03 8.22
CA THR A 108 -5.90 -7.05 6.79
C THR A 108 -5.39 -8.43 6.36
N LYS A 109 -4.52 -9.07 7.16
CA LYS A 109 -3.99 -10.41 6.85
C LYS A 109 -5.09 -11.47 6.71
N ARG A 110 -6.15 -11.40 7.52
CA ARG A 110 -7.31 -12.31 7.44
C ARG A 110 -8.25 -11.95 6.29
N LEU A 111 -8.49 -10.64 6.10
CA LEU A 111 -9.34 -10.11 5.04
C LEU A 111 -8.86 -10.56 3.65
N VAL A 112 -7.57 -10.41 3.37
CA VAL A 112 -6.94 -10.88 2.12
C VAL A 112 -7.28 -12.33 1.80
N GLN A 113 -7.25 -13.19 2.82
CA GLN A 113 -7.50 -14.63 2.65
C GLN A 113 -8.97 -14.90 2.35
N ARG A 114 -9.87 -14.27 3.10
CA ARG A 114 -11.32 -14.44 2.96
C ARG A 114 -11.83 -13.91 1.62
N LYS A 115 -11.35 -12.74 1.22
CA LYS A 115 -11.81 -12.02 0.02
C LYS A 115 -10.99 -12.33 -1.24
N LYS A 116 -10.07 -13.31 -1.16
CA LYS A 116 -9.22 -13.79 -2.27
C LYS A 116 -8.44 -12.68 -2.99
N ILE A 117 -8.05 -11.65 -2.26
CA ILE A 117 -7.29 -10.51 -2.78
C ILE A 117 -5.90 -10.98 -3.24
N ARG A 118 -5.51 -10.68 -4.48
CA ARG A 118 -4.18 -11.00 -5.04
C ARG A 118 -3.27 -9.78 -5.19
N ALA A 119 -3.85 -8.59 -5.27
CA ALA A 119 -3.13 -7.32 -5.28
C ALA A 119 -3.84 -6.31 -4.38
N ALA A 120 -3.08 -5.54 -3.62
CA ALA A 120 -3.66 -4.55 -2.71
C ALA A 120 -2.85 -3.26 -2.70
N VAL A 121 -3.55 -2.12 -2.76
CA VAL A 121 -2.97 -0.80 -2.53
C VAL A 121 -3.55 -0.19 -1.26
N GLY A 122 -2.75 0.53 -0.48
CA GLY A 122 -3.21 1.17 0.74
C GLY A 122 -2.25 2.19 1.31
N GLY A 123 -2.75 2.95 2.29
CA GLY A 123 -1.94 3.88 3.07
C GLY A 123 -1.22 3.16 4.22
N ALA A 124 0.06 3.47 4.45
CA ALA A 124 0.77 3.01 5.64
C ALA A 124 1.83 4.02 6.10
N CYS A 125 2.01 4.15 7.41
CA CYS A 125 3.09 4.93 7.99
C CYS A 125 4.39 4.13 8.05
N ASP A 126 5.52 4.81 8.15
CA ASP A 126 6.86 4.18 8.22
C ASP A 126 6.98 3.13 9.32
N PHE A 127 6.31 3.35 10.45
CA PHE A 127 6.28 2.40 11.56
C PHE A 127 5.62 1.07 11.17
N GLU A 128 4.41 1.11 10.60
CA GLU A 128 3.70 -0.10 10.17
C GLU A 128 4.40 -0.77 8.99
N ILE A 129 5.02 -0.01 8.07
CA ILE A 129 5.87 -0.56 7.02
C ILE A 129 7.05 -1.32 7.63
N ALA A 130 7.82 -0.69 8.51
CA ALA A 130 8.99 -1.29 9.13
C ALA A 130 8.63 -2.54 9.97
N LYS A 131 7.51 -2.49 10.70
CA LYS A 131 6.96 -3.63 11.45
C LYS A 131 6.46 -4.74 10.53
N GLY A 132 5.84 -4.38 9.41
CA GLY A 132 5.39 -5.30 8.37
C GLY A 132 6.56 -6.10 7.79
N ILE A 133 7.63 -5.41 7.38
CA ILE A 133 8.86 -6.01 6.84
C ILE A 133 9.48 -7.01 7.84
N ARG A 134 9.53 -6.67 9.14
CA ARG A 134 10.07 -7.57 10.17
C ARG A 134 9.20 -8.80 10.46
N SER A 135 7.88 -8.65 10.36
CA SER A 135 6.93 -9.68 10.80
C SER A 135 6.38 -10.55 9.68
N THR A 136 6.62 -10.18 8.42
CA THR A 136 5.97 -10.79 7.26
C THR A 136 6.98 -10.93 6.12
N PRO A 137 7.19 -12.13 5.56
CA PRO A 137 8.13 -12.32 4.48
C PRO A 137 7.71 -11.55 3.22
N ILE A 138 8.60 -10.69 2.74
CA ILE A 138 8.49 -9.96 1.48
C ILE A 138 9.46 -10.61 0.50
N THR A 139 8.97 -11.01 -0.68
CA THR A 139 9.72 -11.83 -1.63
C THR A 139 9.60 -11.27 -3.04
N LEU A 140 10.45 -11.70 -3.97
CA LEU A 140 10.32 -11.32 -5.39
C LEU A 140 8.96 -11.62 -6.02
N LYS A 141 8.11 -12.44 -5.37
CA LYS A 141 6.76 -12.83 -5.83
C LYS A 141 5.63 -12.21 -4.99
N GLY A 142 5.92 -11.17 -4.21
CA GLY A 142 4.97 -10.48 -3.33
C GLY A 142 5.14 -10.76 -1.83
N VAL A 143 4.21 -10.24 -1.04
CA VAL A 143 4.13 -10.40 0.42
C VAL A 143 3.42 -11.70 0.77
N ARG A 144 4.06 -12.57 1.57
CA ARG A 144 3.50 -13.87 1.97
C ARG A 144 2.59 -13.73 3.19
N LEU A 145 1.29 -13.87 2.99
CA LEU A 145 0.25 -13.79 4.02
C LEU A 145 -0.35 -15.17 4.32
N LYS A 146 0.25 -15.90 5.27
CA LYS A 146 0.02 -17.32 5.57
C LYS A 146 -0.02 -18.18 4.29
N ARG A 147 -1.22 -18.47 3.76
CA ARG A 147 -1.47 -19.36 2.61
C ARG A 147 -1.59 -18.64 1.26
N ARG A 148 -1.54 -17.30 1.21
CA ARG A 148 -1.62 -16.51 -0.03
C ARG A 148 -0.44 -15.56 -0.17
N LYS A 149 -0.20 -15.12 -1.40
CA LYS A 149 0.70 -14.01 -1.72
C LYS A 149 -0.13 -12.85 -2.23
N VAL A 150 0.28 -11.64 -1.87
CA VAL A 150 -0.32 -10.40 -2.36
C VAL A 150 0.77 -9.55 -2.98
N ILE A 151 0.49 -8.96 -4.14
CA ILE A 151 1.32 -7.94 -4.75
C ILE A 151 0.94 -6.59 -4.14
N PRO A 152 1.82 -5.94 -3.37
CA PRO A 152 1.49 -4.70 -2.67
C PRO A 152 1.78 -3.47 -3.54
N GLN A 153 1.00 -2.42 -3.30
CA GLN A 153 1.38 -1.03 -3.55
C GLN A 153 1.13 -0.25 -2.26
N VAL A 154 2.03 0.66 -1.89
CA VAL A 154 1.92 1.41 -0.62
C VAL A 154 2.08 2.89 -0.88
N ILE A 155 1.13 3.68 -0.39
CA ILE A 155 1.26 5.14 -0.33
C ILE A 155 1.64 5.49 1.11
N VAL A 156 2.81 6.09 1.28
CA VAL A 156 3.29 6.47 2.60
C VAL A 156 2.43 7.62 3.13
N THR A 157 1.96 7.50 4.36
CA THR A 157 1.18 8.55 5.01
C THR A 157 2.05 9.78 5.32
N ALA A 158 1.48 10.97 5.28
CA ALA A 158 2.21 12.21 5.52
C ALA A 158 2.79 12.29 6.95
N ARG A 159 2.17 11.62 7.91
CA ARG A 159 2.57 11.63 9.33
C ARG A 159 2.49 10.23 9.94
N TYR A 160 3.15 10.03 11.09
CA TYR A 160 2.86 8.91 11.99
C TYR A 160 1.84 9.38 13.03
N ASP A 161 0.58 9.44 12.62
CA ASP A 161 -0.53 9.79 13.49
C ASP A 161 -1.68 8.80 13.28
N CYS A 162 -2.20 8.29 14.38
CA CYS A 162 -3.28 7.32 14.41
C CYS A 162 -4.66 7.99 14.57
N LEU A 163 -4.70 9.28 14.92
CA LEU A 163 -5.92 10.07 15.09
C LEU A 163 -6.30 10.78 13.80
N GLN A 164 -5.34 11.46 13.17
CA GLN A 164 -5.57 12.17 11.93
C GLN A 164 -4.38 11.99 10.99
N ASN A 165 -4.62 11.34 9.86
CA ASN A 165 -3.58 11.15 8.87
C ASN A 165 -4.07 11.44 7.47
N ASP A 166 -3.11 11.60 6.57
CA ASP A 166 -3.37 11.90 5.18
C ASP A 166 -2.42 11.09 4.28
N ILE A 167 -2.85 10.87 3.04
CA ILE A 167 -2.06 10.22 1.98
C ILE A 167 -2.16 11.04 0.70
N ASP A 168 -1.29 10.75 -0.27
CA ASP A 168 -1.50 11.24 -1.63
C ASP A 168 -2.70 10.51 -2.27
N TRP A 169 -3.89 11.07 -2.06
CA TRP A 169 -5.13 10.54 -2.63
C TRP A 169 -5.18 10.63 -4.15
N GLU A 170 -4.50 11.62 -4.75
CA GLU A 170 -4.48 11.75 -6.21
C GLU A 170 -3.61 10.65 -6.82
N LEU A 171 -2.50 10.29 -6.17
CA LEU A 171 -1.75 9.09 -6.52
C LEU A 171 -2.60 7.82 -6.38
N LEU A 172 -3.38 7.69 -5.31
CA LEU A 172 -4.28 6.55 -5.14
C LEU A 172 -5.30 6.45 -6.27
N LYS A 173 -5.94 7.57 -6.63
CA LYS A 173 -6.88 7.63 -7.76
C LYS A 173 -6.20 7.23 -9.08
N ARG A 174 -5.00 7.75 -9.35
CA ARG A 174 -4.21 7.37 -10.54
C ARG A 174 -3.92 5.87 -10.57
N ILE A 175 -3.52 5.27 -9.44
CA ILE A 175 -3.28 3.83 -9.36
C ILE A 175 -4.56 3.03 -9.69
N ILE A 176 -5.73 3.49 -9.24
CA ILE A 176 -7.01 2.81 -9.50
C ILE A 176 -7.42 2.94 -10.97
N LEU A 177 -7.26 4.14 -11.55
CA LEU A 177 -7.72 4.47 -12.92
C LEU A 177 -6.76 3.99 -14.01
N GLU A 178 -5.46 4.15 -13.79
CA GLU A 178 -4.41 3.97 -14.80
C GLU A 178 -3.50 2.77 -14.52
N GLY A 179 -3.57 2.19 -13.30
CA GLY A 179 -2.62 1.19 -12.83
C GLY A 179 -1.40 1.80 -12.11
N ALA A 180 -0.62 0.94 -11.46
CA ALA A 180 0.56 1.33 -10.68
C ALA A 180 1.73 1.81 -11.55
N GLY A 181 1.90 1.24 -12.76
CA GLY A 181 2.95 1.64 -13.70
C GLY A 181 2.75 3.06 -14.22
N GLY A 182 1.54 3.40 -14.69
CA GLY A 182 1.22 4.73 -15.23
C GLY A 182 1.28 5.86 -14.19
N ALA A 183 1.06 5.53 -12.92
CA ALA A 183 1.11 6.50 -11.82
C ALA A 183 2.55 6.90 -11.44
N MET A 184 3.53 6.01 -11.61
CA MET A 184 4.93 6.22 -11.20
C MET A 184 5.75 7.03 -12.22
N GLU A 185 5.46 6.90 -13.51
CA GLU A 185 6.21 7.59 -14.58
C GLU A 185 6.09 9.12 -14.53
N ARG A 186 5.01 9.64 -13.92
CA ARG A 186 4.77 11.08 -13.77
C ARG A 186 5.16 11.65 -12.40
N GLY A 187 5.50 10.80 -11.43
CA GLY A 187 5.89 11.20 -10.07
C GLY A 187 7.41 11.22 -9.81
N GLY A 188 8.24 10.94 -10.83
CA GLY A 188 9.69 10.89 -10.74
C GLY A 188 10.35 12.27 -10.56
N GLY A 189 10.20 12.85 -9.37
CA GLY A 189 11.13 13.88 -8.89
C GLY A 189 12.54 13.30 -8.80
N ARG A 190 13.45 13.87 -9.59
CA ARG A 190 14.93 13.76 -9.56
C ARG A 190 15.47 12.79 -8.51
N CYS A 191 15.87 11.60 -8.95
CA CYS A 191 16.95 10.92 -8.26
C CYS A 191 18.16 11.86 -8.28
N ALA A 192 18.62 12.27 -7.10
CA ALA A 192 20.01 12.69 -6.96
C ALA A 192 20.86 11.46 -7.31
N GLU A 193 21.48 11.51 -8.49
CA GLU A 193 22.72 10.79 -8.78
C GLU A 193 23.86 11.47 -8.00
N PRO A 194 24.98 10.75 -7.72
CA PRO A 194 25.78 10.88 -6.51
C PRO A 194 26.41 12.25 -6.26
#